data_AF-B7PU96-F1
#
_entry.id   AF-B7PU96-F1
#
_cell.length_a   1.000
_cell.length_b   1.000
_cell.length_c   1.000
_cell.angle_alpha   90.00
_cell.angle_beta   90.00
_cell.angle_gamma   90.00
#
_symmetry.space_group_name_H-M   'P 1'
#
loop_
_entity.id
_entity.type
_entity.pdbx_description
1 polymer ?
#
loop_
_entity_poly.entity_id
_entity_poly.type
_entity_poly.pdbx_seq_one_letter_code
_entity_poly.pdbx_strand_id
1 'polypeptide(L)'
;MAGNGEIQWCFSQVKGTLDDDVTEADIISCVEFNHDGDLLATGDKGGRVVIFQRDPASWQSQPRRGEYNVYSTFQSHEPEFDYLKSLEIEEKINKIRWLRRKNQAHFLLSTNDKTIKLWKVSERDKRIDGYSSRGDVGGLPALRVPTLQPMELLVEATPRRIFANAHTYHINSISVNSDQETYLSADDLRINLWHLEITDQSFNIVDIKPTNMEELTEVITAAEFHPSQCHMFVYSSSKGTIRLCDMRAAAFCDQHAMFEEPEDPTNRSFFSEIISSISDVRFSNNGRYMISRDYLSVKVWDLNMDSKPVECYNVHEYLRSKLCSLYENDCIFDKFECCWNGTDSSIMTGSYNNFFRVFDRTAKRDVTLEASREIAKPRTVLKARKVCTGGKRKKEEISVDCLDFNRKIPAHGVASAGECGGCGSHQQFVHIPRKVLATAWAARNVKMYIVSSPEPSFFFFFFVFRKFILVWPLCSPVSIQHGCLESWFCRAY
;
A
#
# COMPACT_ATOMS: atom_id res chain seq x y z
N MET A 1 12.99 32.40 0.96
CA MET A 1 14.20 31.72 0.46
C MET A 1 13.75 30.39 -0.10
N ALA A 2 14.13 30.03 -1.32
CA ALA A 2 13.82 28.70 -1.87
C ALA A 2 14.75 27.66 -1.24
N GLY A 3 14.22 26.47 -0.94
CA GLY A 3 15.05 25.31 -0.55
C GLY A 3 15.86 24.78 -1.73
N ASN A 4 16.92 24.02 -1.45
CA ASN A 4 17.93 23.62 -2.43
C ASN A 4 17.51 22.43 -3.34
N GLY A 5 16.24 22.40 -3.76
CA GLY A 5 15.63 21.31 -4.51
C GLY A 5 15.64 19.97 -3.75
N GLU A 6 15.49 20.01 -2.42
CA GLU A 6 15.72 18.85 -1.55
C GLU A 6 14.51 18.61 -0.64
N ILE A 7 14.00 17.37 -0.66
CA ILE A 7 12.76 16.93 -0.05
C ILE A 7 12.87 17.01 1.48
N GLN A 8 12.37 18.10 2.09
CA GLN A 8 12.51 18.33 3.52
C GLN A 8 11.48 17.54 4.34
N TRP A 9 11.85 16.34 4.81
CA TRP A 9 10.92 15.48 5.53
C TRP A 9 10.60 15.97 6.95
N CYS A 10 9.33 15.89 7.38
CA CYS A 10 8.87 16.40 8.68
C CYS A 10 7.95 15.44 9.46
N PHE A 11 7.94 15.61 10.78
CA PHE A 11 6.96 15.06 11.72
C PHE A 11 5.58 15.72 11.54
N SER A 12 4.48 14.98 11.71
CA SER A 12 3.14 15.52 11.83
C SER A 12 2.25 14.69 12.76
N GLN A 13 1.75 13.53 12.32
CA GLN A 13 0.73 12.76 13.03
C GLN A 13 1.23 11.45 13.64
N VAL A 14 0.47 10.95 14.62
CA VAL A 14 0.70 9.74 15.40
C VAL A 14 -0.63 9.08 15.77
N LYS A 15 -0.82 7.80 15.45
CA LYS A 15 -2.02 7.00 15.76
C LYS A 15 -1.60 5.73 16.50
N GLY A 16 -2.22 5.43 17.64
CA GLY A 16 -1.87 4.31 18.50
C GLY A 16 -1.87 4.66 19.99
N THR A 17 -1.47 3.71 20.85
CA THR A 17 -1.23 3.96 22.28
C THR A 17 0.05 4.77 22.51
N LEU A 18 0.36 5.07 23.77
CA LEU A 18 1.65 5.66 24.16
C LEU A 18 2.63 4.62 24.72
N ASP A 19 2.10 3.52 25.25
CA ASP A 19 2.78 2.48 26.03
C ASP A 19 3.65 1.56 25.18
N ASP A 20 4.61 0.87 25.79
CA ASP A 20 5.59 0.08 25.04
C ASP A 20 5.18 -1.38 24.84
N ASP A 21 4.18 -1.86 25.58
CA ASP A 21 3.52 -3.16 25.42
C ASP A 21 2.58 -3.17 24.21
N VAL A 22 2.99 -3.92 23.18
CA VAL A 22 2.29 -4.05 21.90
C VAL A 22 1.80 -5.49 21.76
N THR A 23 0.47 -5.70 21.80
CA THR A 23 -0.10 -7.03 21.51
C THR A 23 0.16 -7.41 20.06
N GLU A 24 0.23 -8.71 19.78
CA GLU A 24 0.57 -9.20 18.46
C GLU A 24 -0.54 -8.98 17.43
N ALA A 25 -1.81 -9.19 17.81
CA ALA A 25 -2.97 -8.95 16.97
C ALA A 25 -3.06 -7.49 16.47
N ASP A 26 -2.56 -6.54 17.26
CA ASP A 26 -2.59 -5.13 16.86
C ASP A 26 -1.53 -4.79 15.79
N ILE A 27 -0.53 -5.65 15.52
CA ILE A 27 0.57 -5.36 14.60
C ILE A 27 0.04 -5.24 13.17
N ILE A 28 -0.01 -3.99 12.67
CA ILE A 28 -0.29 -3.67 11.27
C ILE A 28 0.67 -4.49 10.39
N SER A 29 0.14 -5.12 9.34
CA SER A 29 0.85 -6.00 8.43
C SER A 29 0.85 -5.49 6.99
N CYS A 30 -0.10 -4.62 6.61
CA CYS A 30 -0.09 -3.92 5.32
C CYS A 30 -0.79 -2.55 5.39
N VAL A 31 -0.43 -1.63 4.48
CA VAL A 31 -1.02 -0.29 4.37
C VAL A 31 -1.19 0.11 2.90
N GLU A 32 -2.34 0.64 2.52
CA GLU A 32 -2.67 0.98 1.13
C GLU A 32 -3.49 2.28 1.01
N PHE A 33 -3.07 3.18 0.11
CA PHE A 33 -3.83 4.38 -0.28
C PHE A 33 -4.92 4.07 -1.31
N ASN A 34 -6.04 4.79 -1.24
CA ASN A 34 -6.96 4.84 -2.38
C ASN A 34 -6.39 5.69 -3.53
N HIS A 35 -6.96 5.51 -4.72
CA HIS A 35 -6.53 6.17 -5.98
C HIS A 35 -6.46 7.71 -5.93
N ASP A 36 -7.12 8.36 -4.97
CA ASP A 36 -7.17 9.82 -4.82
C ASP A 36 -6.23 10.35 -3.69
N GLY A 37 -5.79 9.47 -2.78
CA GLY A 37 -5.08 9.84 -1.56
C GLY A 37 -5.96 10.48 -0.46
N ASP A 38 -7.29 10.42 -0.56
CA ASP A 38 -8.22 10.89 0.49
C ASP A 38 -8.46 9.81 1.57
N LEU A 39 -8.37 8.53 1.21
CA LEU A 39 -8.56 7.38 2.09
C LEU A 39 -7.29 6.52 2.19
N LEU A 40 -7.11 5.97 3.38
CA LEU A 40 -5.98 5.17 3.80
C LEU A 40 -6.51 3.92 4.50
N ALA A 41 -6.19 2.73 4.02
CA ALA A 41 -6.50 1.48 4.71
C ALA A 41 -5.25 0.87 5.34
N THR A 42 -5.40 0.31 6.54
CA THR A 42 -4.38 -0.50 7.23
C THR A 42 -4.97 -1.84 7.63
N GLY A 43 -4.30 -2.94 7.30
CA GLY A 43 -4.64 -4.28 7.77
C GLY A 43 -3.67 -4.73 8.88
N ASP A 44 -4.15 -5.49 9.87
CA ASP A 44 -3.31 -6.00 10.97
C ASP A 44 -3.31 -7.52 11.12
N LYS A 45 -2.40 -8.00 12.00
CA LYS A 45 -2.24 -9.41 12.38
C LYS A 45 -3.52 -10.02 12.97
N GLY A 46 -4.33 -9.22 13.65
CA GLY A 46 -5.63 -9.58 14.23
C GLY A 46 -6.80 -9.43 13.27
N GLY A 47 -6.55 -9.41 11.95
CA GLY A 47 -7.57 -9.52 10.91
C GLY A 47 -8.48 -8.32 10.74
N ARG A 48 -8.17 -7.18 11.35
CA ARG A 48 -8.96 -5.96 11.24
C ARG A 48 -8.47 -5.10 10.08
N VAL A 49 -9.38 -4.30 9.54
CA VAL A 49 -9.07 -3.21 8.63
C VAL A 49 -9.52 -1.90 9.26
N VAL A 50 -8.60 -0.96 9.42
CA VAL A 50 -8.88 0.42 9.83
C VAL A 50 -8.72 1.31 8.60
N ILE A 51 -9.75 2.10 8.31
CA ILE A 51 -9.73 3.13 7.27
C ILE A 51 -9.66 4.49 7.94
N PHE A 52 -8.74 5.32 7.48
CA PHE A 52 -8.64 6.73 7.85
C PHE A 52 -9.01 7.60 6.65
N GLN A 53 -9.76 8.67 6.90
CA GLN A 53 -10.09 9.71 5.92
C GLN A 53 -9.31 10.99 6.23
N ARG A 54 -8.81 11.64 5.18
CA ARG A 54 -8.26 12.99 5.21
C ARG A 54 -9.32 13.99 5.68
N ASP A 55 -8.98 14.85 6.64
CA ASP A 55 -9.79 16.04 6.96
C ASP A 55 -10.04 16.90 5.70
N PRO A 56 -11.30 17.06 5.22
CA PRO A 56 -11.59 17.83 4.01
C PRO A 56 -11.19 19.31 4.08
N ALA A 57 -11.13 19.92 5.27
CA ALA A 57 -10.69 21.31 5.42
C ALA A 57 -9.24 21.51 4.97
N SER A 58 -8.43 20.46 4.99
CA SER A 58 -7.01 20.49 4.62
C SER A 58 -6.71 20.65 3.14
N TRP A 59 -7.71 20.50 2.27
CA TRP A 59 -7.58 20.81 0.85
C TRP A 59 -7.39 22.33 0.60
N GLN A 60 -7.82 23.17 1.55
CA GLN A 60 -7.75 24.63 1.46
C GLN A 60 -6.50 25.24 2.11
N SER A 61 -5.75 24.48 2.92
CA SER A 61 -4.57 25.03 3.61
C SER A 61 -3.36 25.17 2.68
N GLN A 62 -2.50 26.16 2.95
CA GLN A 62 -1.16 26.25 2.38
C GLN A 62 -0.13 26.27 3.51
N PRO A 63 0.80 25.30 3.56
CA PRO A 63 0.83 24.06 2.75
C PRO A 63 -0.36 23.14 3.13
N ARG A 64 -0.92 22.35 2.18
CA ARG A 64 -2.15 21.50 2.27
C ARG A 64 -2.17 20.44 3.40
N ARG A 65 -1.94 20.83 4.66
CA ARG A 65 -1.72 19.95 5.82
C ARG A 65 -3.06 19.48 6.35
N GLY A 66 -3.32 18.19 6.19
CA GLY A 66 -4.45 17.53 6.80
C GLY A 66 -4.08 16.72 8.01
N GLU A 67 -5.12 16.11 8.57
CA GLU A 67 -5.01 15.01 9.49
C GLU A 67 -5.87 13.85 8.98
N TYR A 68 -5.26 12.67 8.85
CA TYR A 68 -6.02 11.44 8.65
C TYR A 68 -6.68 11.08 9.98
N ASN A 69 -7.98 10.81 9.96
CA ASN A 69 -8.76 10.48 11.13
C ASN A 69 -9.59 9.22 10.87
N VAL A 70 -9.85 8.42 11.90
CA VAL A 70 -10.55 7.13 11.74
C VAL A 70 -11.93 7.36 11.13
N TYR A 71 -12.18 6.67 10.03
CA TYR A 71 -13.37 6.81 9.19
C TYR A 71 -14.23 5.54 9.24
N SER A 72 -13.59 4.37 9.27
CA SER A 72 -14.26 3.09 9.52
C SER A 72 -13.27 2.09 10.13
N THR A 73 -13.75 1.17 10.96
CA THR A 73 -12.98 0.03 11.47
C THR A 73 -13.88 -1.19 11.41
N PHE A 74 -13.39 -2.30 10.87
CA PHE A 74 -14.14 -3.56 10.79
C PHE A 74 -13.22 -4.78 10.93
N GLN A 75 -13.77 -5.86 11.46
CA GLN A 75 -13.15 -7.18 11.38
C GLN A 75 -13.26 -7.67 9.93
N SER A 76 -12.15 -7.99 9.28
CA SER A 76 -12.14 -8.47 7.90
C SER A 76 -11.98 -9.99 7.83
N HIS A 77 -11.05 -10.53 8.61
CA HIS A 77 -10.82 -11.96 8.74
C HIS A 77 -10.87 -12.34 10.21
N GLU A 78 -11.19 -13.59 10.47
CA GLU A 78 -11.21 -14.21 11.81
C GLU A 78 -10.39 -15.51 11.69
N PRO A 79 -9.88 -16.09 12.79
CA PRO A 79 -9.11 -17.32 12.72
C PRO A 79 -9.96 -18.46 12.14
N GLU A 80 -9.48 -19.08 11.06
CA GLU A 80 -10.15 -20.22 10.41
C GLU A 80 -9.27 -21.48 10.57
N PHE A 81 -9.86 -22.68 10.58
CA PHE A 81 -9.11 -23.93 10.75
C PHE A 81 -9.56 -25.00 9.74
N ASP A 82 -8.63 -25.46 8.91
CA ASP A 82 -8.86 -26.57 7.99
C ASP A 82 -8.67 -27.91 8.73
N TYR A 83 -9.76 -28.45 9.24
CA TYR A 83 -9.81 -29.75 9.93
C TYR A 83 -9.37 -30.95 9.07
N LEU A 84 -9.32 -30.82 7.73
CA LEU A 84 -8.89 -31.91 6.84
C LEU A 84 -7.37 -31.88 6.59
N LYS A 85 -6.76 -30.69 6.64
CA LYS A 85 -5.30 -30.50 6.55
C LYS A 85 -4.61 -30.34 7.91
N SER A 86 -5.38 -30.22 9.00
CA SER A 86 -4.90 -29.81 10.32
C SER A 86 -4.13 -28.48 10.29
N LEU A 87 -4.62 -27.53 9.49
CA LEU A 87 -3.95 -26.25 9.22
C LEU A 87 -4.76 -25.09 9.81
N GLU A 88 -4.13 -24.35 10.72
CA GLU A 88 -4.62 -23.05 11.18
C GLU A 88 -4.39 -21.98 10.11
N ILE A 89 -5.39 -21.11 9.91
CA ILE A 89 -5.38 -20.04 8.91
C ILE A 89 -5.44 -18.72 9.69
N GLU A 90 -4.29 -18.05 9.78
CA GLU A 90 -4.19 -16.74 10.44
C GLU A 90 -5.22 -15.74 9.88
N GLU A 91 -5.79 -14.93 10.75
CA GLU A 91 -6.62 -13.79 10.36
C GLU A 91 -5.80 -12.63 9.77
N LYS A 92 -4.46 -12.63 9.93
CA LYS A 92 -3.50 -11.62 9.45
C LYS A 92 -3.79 -11.14 8.03
N ILE A 93 -3.98 -9.83 7.88
CA ILE A 93 -4.19 -9.21 6.56
C ILE A 93 -2.86 -9.03 5.83
N ASN A 94 -2.58 -9.86 4.82
CA ASN A 94 -1.32 -9.83 4.07
C ASN A 94 -1.24 -8.62 3.13
N LYS A 95 -2.33 -8.30 2.41
CA LYS A 95 -2.40 -7.18 1.47
C LYS A 95 -3.82 -6.59 1.43
N ILE A 96 -3.90 -5.31 1.08
CA ILE A 96 -5.13 -4.59 0.73
C ILE A 96 -4.93 -3.93 -0.64
N ARG A 97 -5.96 -3.91 -1.49
CA ARG A 97 -5.98 -3.18 -2.78
C ARG A 97 -7.31 -2.45 -2.95
N TRP A 98 -7.27 -1.15 -3.26
CA TRP A 98 -8.49 -0.39 -3.56
C TRP A 98 -8.90 -0.56 -5.03
N LEU A 99 -10.21 -0.69 -5.29
CA LEU A 99 -10.76 -0.58 -6.64
C LEU A 99 -10.95 0.89 -7.01
N ARG A 100 -10.95 1.24 -8.31
CA ARG A 100 -11.30 2.60 -8.74
C ARG A 100 -12.77 2.90 -8.40
N ARG A 101 -13.04 4.15 -8.00
CA ARG A 101 -14.34 4.57 -7.45
C ARG A 101 -15.42 4.66 -8.54
N LYS A 102 -16.23 3.60 -8.70
CA LYS A 102 -17.36 3.58 -9.66
C LYS A 102 -18.63 4.32 -9.20
N ASN A 103 -18.78 4.64 -7.90
CA ASN A 103 -19.92 5.39 -7.34
C ASN A 103 -19.59 6.03 -5.97
N GLN A 104 -20.59 6.51 -5.22
CA GLN A 104 -20.36 7.14 -3.91
C GLN A 104 -19.70 6.20 -2.89
N ALA A 105 -19.93 4.88 -2.96
CA ALA A 105 -19.27 3.91 -2.10
C ALA A 105 -17.83 3.61 -2.57
N HIS A 106 -16.97 3.31 -1.61
CA HIS A 106 -15.60 2.84 -1.87
C HIS A 106 -15.55 1.31 -1.78
N PHE A 107 -14.62 0.71 -2.50
CA PHE A 107 -14.45 -0.74 -2.55
C PHE A 107 -12.98 -1.11 -2.43
N LEU A 108 -12.68 -2.15 -1.64
CA LEU A 108 -11.33 -2.70 -1.48
C LEU A 108 -11.37 -4.23 -1.42
N LEU A 109 -10.31 -4.86 -1.93
CA LEU A 109 -9.96 -6.24 -1.64
C LEU A 109 -9.03 -6.26 -0.43
N SER A 110 -9.21 -7.26 0.42
CA SER A 110 -8.32 -7.61 1.53
C SER A 110 -8.09 -9.12 1.49
N THR A 111 -6.87 -9.59 1.79
CA THR A 111 -6.57 -11.04 1.81
C THR A 111 -5.82 -11.45 3.06
N ASN A 112 -6.14 -12.62 3.60
CA ASN A 112 -5.21 -13.39 4.44
C ASN A 112 -4.52 -14.47 3.58
N ASP A 113 -3.94 -15.49 4.22
CA ASP A 113 -3.18 -16.55 3.56
C ASP A 113 -3.99 -17.44 2.60
N LYS A 114 -5.33 -17.51 2.71
CA LYS A 114 -6.19 -18.46 1.96
C LYS A 114 -7.46 -17.86 1.36
N THR A 115 -7.91 -16.71 1.85
CA THR A 115 -9.20 -16.09 1.44
C THR A 115 -9.03 -14.61 1.12
N ILE A 116 -9.76 -14.15 0.11
CA ILE A 116 -9.80 -12.76 -0.35
C ILE A 116 -11.24 -12.27 -0.20
N LYS A 117 -11.43 -11.08 0.37
CA LYS A 117 -12.75 -10.51 0.67
C LYS A 117 -12.90 -9.13 0.03
N LEU A 118 -13.96 -8.94 -0.76
CA LEU A 118 -14.32 -7.64 -1.36
C LEU A 118 -15.26 -6.89 -0.42
N TRP A 119 -14.78 -5.79 0.11
CA TRP A 119 -15.52 -4.91 1.01
C TRP A 119 -16.14 -3.74 0.25
N LYS A 120 -17.35 -3.36 0.65
CA LYS A 120 -17.99 -2.08 0.31
C LYS A 120 -18.04 -1.23 1.56
N VAL A 121 -17.53 -0.01 1.45
CA VAL A 121 -17.59 1.01 2.50
C VAL A 121 -18.46 2.15 1.98
N SER A 122 -19.57 2.43 2.66
CA SER A 122 -20.53 3.45 2.23
C SER A 122 -21.00 4.32 3.39
N GLU A 123 -21.07 5.62 3.12
CA GLU A 123 -21.68 6.60 4.00
C GLU A 123 -23.21 6.52 3.95
N ARG A 124 -23.87 6.81 5.08
CA ARG A 124 -25.32 6.82 5.24
C ARG A 124 -25.75 8.01 6.07
N ASP A 125 -26.46 8.94 5.45
CA ASP A 125 -26.99 10.17 6.07
C ASP A 125 -28.50 10.11 6.34
N LYS A 126 -29.17 9.01 5.98
CA LYS A 126 -30.64 8.84 6.07
C LYS A 126 -31.05 7.50 6.65
N ARG A 127 -32.05 7.53 7.54
CA ARG A 127 -32.77 6.38 8.09
C ARG A 127 -34.19 6.30 7.54
N ILE A 128 -34.76 5.11 7.56
CA ILE A 128 -36.17 4.87 7.24
C ILE A 128 -36.95 4.87 8.55
N ASP A 129 -38.01 5.69 8.64
CA ASP A 129 -38.91 5.77 9.80
C ASP A 129 -40.40 5.78 9.36
N GLY A 130 -41.33 5.55 10.28
CA GLY A 130 -42.77 5.53 10.00
C GLY A 130 -43.30 4.18 9.52
N TYR A 131 -42.67 3.06 9.94
CA TYR A 131 -43.23 1.72 9.77
C TYR A 131 -44.66 1.63 10.31
N SER A 132 -45.53 0.89 9.63
CA SER A 132 -46.92 0.69 10.05
C SER A 132 -46.98 -0.25 11.26
N SER A 133 -46.97 0.31 12.47
CA SER A 133 -47.17 -0.45 13.71
C SER A 133 -48.47 -1.25 13.66
N ARG A 134 -48.43 -2.50 14.14
CA ARG A 134 -49.64 -3.21 14.56
C ARG A 134 -50.23 -2.43 15.74
N GLY A 135 -51.29 -1.67 15.50
CA GLY A 135 -52.09 -1.11 16.58
C GLY A 135 -52.73 -2.24 17.38
N ASP A 136 -52.58 -2.19 18.70
CA ASP A 136 -53.43 -2.98 19.57
C ASP A 136 -54.87 -2.41 19.52
N VAL A 137 -55.86 -3.27 19.78
CA VAL A 137 -57.30 -2.95 19.82
C VAL A 137 -57.92 -2.47 18.49
N GLY A 138 -58.33 -3.42 17.65
CA GLY A 138 -59.67 -3.38 17.02
C GLY A 138 -59.86 -2.68 15.67
N GLY A 139 -58.83 -2.06 15.06
CA GLY A 139 -58.95 -1.41 13.75
C GLY A 139 -57.94 -1.92 12.71
N LEU A 140 -58.34 -1.99 11.43
CA LEU A 140 -57.38 -2.20 10.33
C LEU A 140 -56.46 -0.97 10.23
N PRO A 141 -55.13 -1.11 10.41
CA PRO A 141 -54.23 0.04 10.39
C PRO A 141 -54.12 0.62 8.97
N ALA A 142 -54.36 1.92 8.84
CA ALA A 142 -54.16 2.64 7.58
C ALA A 142 -52.69 2.55 7.16
N LEU A 143 -52.44 1.97 5.97
CA LEU A 143 -51.10 1.72 5.46
C LEU A 143 -50.30 3.03 5.33
N ARG A 144 -49.17 3.10 6.04
CA ARG A 144 -48.20 4.19 5.91
C ARG A 144 -46.96 3.70 5.16
N VAL A 145 -46.58 4.45 4.13
CA VAL A 145 -45.29 4.30 3.44
C VAL A 145 -44.21 4.92 4.33
N PRO A 146 -43.14 4.18 4.69
CA PRO A 146 -42.03 4.74 5.47
C PRO A 146 -41.33 5.89 4.75
N THR A 147 -40.83 6.87 5.50
CA THR A 147 -40.17 8.07 4.99
C THR A 147 -38.68 8.10 5.32
N LEU A 148 -37.89 8.78 4.48
CA LEU A 148 -36.48 9.01 4.72
C LEU A 148 -36.30 10.23 5.64
N GLN A 149 -35.81 10.01 6.85
CA GLN A 149 -35.38 11.06 7.76
C GLN A 149 -33.86 11.23 7.71
N PRO A 150 -33.33 12.46 7.79
CA PRO A 150 -31.92 12.70 8.07
C PRO A 150 -31.49 12.01 9.37
N MET A 151 -30.25 11.53 9.41
CA MET A 151 -29.58 11.00 10.59
C MET A 151 -28.13 11.51 10.64
N GLU A 152 -27.46 11.25 11.76
CA GLU A 152 -26.01 11.41 11.88
C GLU A 152 -25.28 10.52 10.87
N LEU A 153 -24.17 11.00 10.29
CA LEU A 153 -23.46 10.25 9.24
C LEU A 153 -22.85 8.97 9.80
N LEU A 154 -23.35 7.82 9.37
CA LEU A 154 -22.80 6.51 9.67
C LEU A 154 -21.96 6.01 8.49
N VAL A 155 -20.83 5.37 8.77
CA VAL A 155 -19.98 4.72 7.75
C VAL A 155 -20.08 3.20 7.92
N GLU A 156 -20.84 2.55 7.04
CA GLU A 156 -21.08 1.10 7.07
C GLU A 156 -20.08 0.38 6.15
N ALA A 157 -19.27 -0.51 6.72
CA ALA A 157 -18.42 -1.45 5.97
C ALA A 157 -19.09 -2.82 5.91
N THR A 158 -19.16 -3.42 4.72
CA THR A 158 -19.91 -4.67 4.46
C THR A 158 -19.15 -5.59 3.50
N PRO A 159 -19.06 -6.91 3.77
CA PRO A 159 -18.47 -7.86 2.83
C PRO A 159 -19.48 -8.13 1.70
N ARG A 160 -19.05 -7.96 0.43
CA ARG A 160 -19.89 -8.22 -0.76
C ARG A 160 -19.61 -9.55 -1.43
N ARG A 161 -18.35 -10.00 -1.41
CA ARG A 161 -17.87 -11.25 -2.02
C ARG A 161 -16.73 -11.82 -1.18
N ILE A 162 -16.63 -13.14 -1.15
CA ILE A 162 -15.54 -13.91 -0.55
C ILE A 162 -15.06 -14.87 -1.63
N PHE A 163 -13.78 -14.79 -1.97
CA PHE A 163 -13.11 -15.64 -2.94
C PHE A 163 -12.16 -16.55 -2.14
N ALA A 164 -12.35 -17.86 -2.23
CA ALA A 164 -11.70 -18.83 -1.35
C ALA A 164 -11.41 -20.15 -2.10
N ASN A 165 -10.70 -21.07 -1.46
CA ASN A 165 -10.46 -22.45 -1.92
C ASN A 165 -9.69 -22.62 -3.26
N ALA A 166 -9.28 -21.55 -3.94
CA ALA A 166 -8.46 -21.61 -5.16
C ALA A 166 -6.95 -21.67 -4.91
N HIS A 167 -6.49 -21.29 -3.71
CA HIS A 167 -5.07 -21.28 -3.34
C HIS A 167 -4.71 -22.45 -2.44
N THR A 168 -3.57 -23.09 -2.73
CA THR A 168 -3.03 -24.19 -1.94
C THR A 168 -2.00 -23.67 -0.95
N TYR A 169 -1.13 -22.77 -1.41
CA TYR A 169 -0.03 -22.19 -0.64
C TYR A 169 -0.46 -20.82 -0.06
N HIS A 170 0.47 -19.98 0.42
CA HIS A 170 0.10 -18.75 1.14
C HIS A 170 -0.04 -17.58 0.16
N ILE A 171 -1.19 -16.89 0.16
CA ILE A 171 -1.42 -15.75 -0.74
C ILE A 171 -0.50 -14.60 -0.35
N ASN A 172 0.53 -14.37 -1.18
CA ASN A 172 1.51 -13.30 -1.02
C ASN A 172 1.07 -11.99 -1.70
N SER A 173 0.26 -12.08 -2.77
CA SER A 173 -0.10 -10.92 -3.60
C SER A 173 -1.56 -10.92 -4.02
N ILE A 174 -2.12 -9.72 -4.11
CA ILE A 174 -3.32 -9.39 -4.89
C ILE A 174 -3.05 -8.12 -5.71
N SER A 175 -3.57 -8.05 -6.93
CA SER A 175 -3.49 -6.86 -7.78
C SER A 175 -4.73 -6.75 -8.66
N VAL A 176 -5.31 -5.54 -8.76
CA VAL A 176 -6.54 -5.26 -9.52
C VAL A 176 -6.15 -4.90 -10.95
N ASN A 177 -6.79 -5.51 -11.94
CA ASN A 177 -6.48 -5.22 -13.33
C ASN A 177 -6.99 -3.82 -13.72
N SER A 178 -6.28 -3.18 -14.65
CA SER A 178 -6.65 -1.90 -15.26
C SER A 178 -8.07 -1.89 -15.87
N ASP A 179 -8.61 -3.04 -16.27
CA ASP A 179 -9.98 -3.21 -16.79
C ASP A 179 -11.11 -2.87 -15.78
N GLN A 180 -10.83 -2.90 -14.48
CA GLN A 180 -11.80 -2.76 -13.38
C GLN A 180 -12.90 -3.84 -13.34
N GLU A 181 -12.64 -5.02 -13.91
CA GLU A 181 -13.52 -6.20 -13.93
C GLU A 181 -12.79 -7.44 -13.39
N THR A 182 -11.49 -7.58 -13.66
CA THR A 182 -10.66 -8.70 -13.18
C THR A 182 -9.62 -8.28 -12.13
N TYR A 183 -9.11 -9.26 -11.40
CA TYR A 183 -7.96 -9.11 -10.51
C TYR A 183 -7.18 -10.44 -10.43
N LEU A 184 -5.89 -10.37 -10.08
CA LEU A 184 -5.06 -11.54 -9.84
C LEU A 184 -4.77 -11.73 -8.34
N SER A 185 -4.56 -12.98 -7.94
CA SER A 185 -3.95 -13.35 -6.67
C SER A 185 -2.86 -14.39 -6.89
N ALA A 186 -1.74 -14.24 -6.17
CA ALA A 186 -0.62 -15.17 -6.23
C ALA A 186 -0.40 -15.82 -4.86
N ASP A 187 -0.23 -17.15 -4.86
CA ASP A 187 0.43 -17.88 -3.78
C ASP A 187 1.87 -18.24 -4.17
N ASP A 188 2.56 -19.00 -3.33
CA ASP A 188 3.98 -19.34 -3.50
C ASP A 188 4.30 -20.12 -4.80
N LEU A 189 3.32 -20.73 -5.48
CA LEU A 189 3.54 -21.46 -6.75
C LEU A 189 2.55 -21.12 -7.88
N ARG A 190 1.43 -20.44 -7.58
CA ARG A 190 0.34 -20.24 -8.54
C ARG A 190 -0.20 -18.82 -8.59
N ILE A 191 -0.52 -18.36 -9.79
CA ILE A 191 -1.26 -17.12 -10.02
C ILE A 191 -2.63 -17.43 -10.60
N ASN A 192 -3.67 -16.95 -9.94
CA ASN A 192 -5.07 -17.14 -10.29
C ASN A 192 -5.71 -15.81 -10.69
N LEU A 193 -6.38 -15.79 -11.83
CA LEU A 193 -7.22 -14.71 -12.33
C LEU A 193 -8.66 -14.89 -11.87
N TRP A 194 -9.27 -13.80 -11.41
CA TRP A 194 -10.66 -13.75 -10.94
C TRP A 194 -11.43 -12.65 -11.65
N HIS A 195 -12.75 -12.82 -11.73
CA HIS A 195 -13.68 -11.75 -12.06
C HIS A 195 -14.35 -11.23 -10.79
N LEU A 196 -14.39 -9.90 -10.59
CA LEU A 196 -14.80 -9.26 -9.33
C LEU A 196 -16.23 -9.60 -8.85
N GLU A 197 -17.07 -10.16 -9.70
CA GLU A 197 -18.44 -10.56 -9.36
C GLU A 197 -18.65 -12.08 -9.19
N ILE A 198 -17.68 -12.92 -9.60
CA ILE A 198 -17.74 -14.40 -9.62
C ILE A 198 -16.80 -14.96 -8.56
N THR A 199 -17.32 -15.77 -7.64
CA THR A 199 -16.58 -16.25 -6.44
C THR A 199 -16.30 -17.74 -6.40
N ASP A 200 -17.04 -18.52 -7.20
CA ASP A 200 -17.00 -19.97 -7.30
C ASP A 200 -15.95 -20.48 -8.31
N GLN A 201 -15.39 -19.58 -9.13
CA GLN A 201 -14.48 -19.92 -10.22
C GLN A 201 -13.32 -18.92 -10.31
N SER A 202 -12.12 -19.44 -10.53
CA SER A 202 -10.90 -18.70 -10.85
C SER A 202 -10.16 -19.42 -11.97
N PHE A 203 -9.53 -18.69 -12.89
CA PHE A 203 -8.68 -19.28 -13.93
C PHE A 203 -7.22 -19.23 -13.52
N ASN A 204 -6.54 -20.37 -13.42
CA ASN A 204 -5.12 -20.40 -13.14
C ASN A 204 -4.33 -19.99 -14.40
N ILE A 205 -3.57 -18.90 -14.30
CA ILE A 205 -2.80 -18.30 -15.42
C ILE A 205 -1.31 -18.60 -15.34
N VAL A 206 -0.81 -19.04 -14.17
CA VAL A 206 0.57 -19.52 -13.96
C VAL A 206 0.55 -20.63 -12.90
N ASP A 207 1.24 -21.73 -13.15
CA ASP A 207 1.55 -22.79 -12.19
C ASP A 207 3.02 -23.20 -12.36
N ILE A 208 3.90 -22.75 -11.44
CA ILE A 208 5.32 -23.16 -11.44
C ILE A 208 5.57 -24.39 -10.57
N LYS A 209 4.51 -25.07 -10.11
CA LYS A 209 4.63 -26.25 -9.25
C LYS A 209 5.39 -27.39 -9.96
N PRO A 210 6.49 -27.91 -9.39
CA PRO A 210 7.21 -29.05 -9.96
C PRO A 210 6.40 -30.34 -9.86
N THR A 211 6.70 -31.32 -10.73
CA THR A 211 6.02 -32.62 -10.72
C THR A 211 6.35 -33.41 -9.44
N ASN A 212 7.60 -33.34 -8.96
CA ASN A 212 7.98 -33.77 -7.63
C ASN A 212 8.17 -32.53 -6.72
N MET A 213 7.53 -32.50 -5.55
CA MET A 213 7.69 -31.40 -4.59
C MET A 213 9.11 -31.34 -3.98
N GLU A 214 9.88 -32.43 -4.03
CA GLU A 214 11.29 -32.46 -3.59
C GLU A 214 12.21 -31.70 -4.54
N GLU A 215 11.78 -31.45 -5.79
CA GLU A 215 12.52 -30.68 -6.80
C GLU A 215 12.19 -29.17 -6.75
N LEU A 216 11.49 -28.73 -5.71
CA LEU A 216 11.12 -27.33 -5.51
C LEU A 216 12.37 -26.47 -5.23
N THR A 217 12.75 -25.64 -6.20
CA THR A 217 13.87 -24.70 -6.09
C THR A 217 13.47 -23.23 -6.21
N GLU A 218 12.24 -22.92 -6.63
CA GLU A 218 11.79 -21.55 -6.90
C GLU A 218 10.35 -21.37 -6.45
N VAL A 219 10.06 -20.27 -5.73
CA VAL A 219 8.70 -19.85 -5.36
C VAL A 219 8.42 -18.43 -5.86
N ILE A 220 7.15 -18.14 -6.15
CA ILE A 220 6.66 -16.80 -6.47
C ILE A 220 6.64 -15.97 -5.19
N THR A 221 7.19 -14.76 -5.23
CA THR A 221 7.33 -13.91 -4.04
C THR A 221 6.42 -12.67 -4.04
N ALA A 222 6.21 -12.07 -5.21
CA ALA A 222 5.30 -10.95 -5.43
C ALA A 222 4.77 -10.94 -6.88
N ALA A 223 3.57 -10.42 -7.10
CA ALA A 223 2.96 -10.27 -8.43
C ALA A 223 2.06 -9.03 -8.55
N GLU A 224 2.11 -8.33 -9.69
CA GLU A 224 1.35 -7.09 -9.93
C GLU A 224 0.91 -6.95 -11.41
N PHE A 225 -0.30 -6.42 -11.65
CA PHE A 225 -0.79 -6.04 -12.97
C PHE A 225 -0.20 -4.70 -13.45
N HIS A 226 0.00 -4.56 -14.76
CA HIS A 226 0.43 -3.29 -15.35
C HIS A 226 -0.67 -2.22 -15.22
N PRO A 227 -0.36 -0.99 -14.77
CA PRO A 227 -1.36 0.02 -14.36
C PRO A 227 -2.30 0.50 -15.49
N SER A 228 -1.91 0.29 -16.74
CA SER A 228 -2.64 0.73 -17.94
C SER A 228 -2.76 -0.31 -19.07
N GLN A 229 -2.26 -1.54 -18.89
CA GLN A 229 -2.24 -2.55 -19.96
C GLN A 229 -2.81 -3.87 -19.44
N CYS A 230 -4.09 -4.12 -19.72
CA CYS A 230 -4.89 -5.19 -19.09
C CYS A 230 -4.48 -6.65 -19.36
N HIS A 231 -3.42 -6.84 -20.15
CA HIS A 231 -2.87 -8.11 -20.58
C HIS A 231 -1.47 -8.36 -20.00
N MET A 232 -0.83 -7.32 -19.46
CA MET A 232 0.53 -7.39 -18.93
C MET A 232 0.53 -7.48 -17.42
N PHE A 233 1.27 -8.44 -16.87
CA PHE A 233 1.57 -8.52 -15.44
C PHE A 233 3.00 -9.01 -15.22
N VAL A 234 3.55 -8.73 -14.04
CA VAL A 234 4.83 -9.31 -13.59
C VAL A 234 4.62 -10.23 -12.41
N TYR A 235 5.51 -11.22 -12.29
CA TYR A 235 5.80 -11.85 -11.01
C TYR A 235 7.30 -12.01 -10.79
N SER A 236 7.73 -11.90 -9.54
CA SER A 236 9.10 -12.10 -9.09
C SER A 236 9.24 -13.41 -8.32
N SER A 237 10.48 -13.91 -8.19
CA SER A 237 10.75 -15.17 -7.49
C SER A 237 11.83 -15.09 -6.41
N SER A 238 11.91 -16.17 -5.64
CA SER A 238 12.94 -16.41 -4.64
C SER A 238 14.36 -16.55 -5.20
N LYS A 239 14.54 -16.69 -6.52
CA LYS A 239 15.86 -16.74 -7.18
C LYS A 239 16.36 -15.37 -7.64
N GLY A 240 15.54 -14.32 -7.53
CA GLY A 240 15.89 -12.98 -8.00
C GLY A 240 15.57 -12.70 -9.47
N THR A 241 14.78 -13.55 -10.12
CA THR A 241 14.26 -13.29 -11.48
C THR A 241 12.90 -12.59 -11.42
N ILE A 242 12.59 -11.82 -12.46
CA ILE A 242 11.26 -11.24 -12.69
C ILE A 242 10.78 -11.68 -14.08
N ARG A 243 9.54 -12.15 -14.17
CA ARG A 243 8.93 -12.59 -15.43
C ARG A 243 7.78 -11.65 -15.78
N LEU A 244 7.86 -11.01 -16.95
CA LEU A 244 6.84 -10.17 -17.54
C LEU A 244 6.04 -10.99 -18.55
N CYS A 245 4.74 -11.17 -18.27
CA CYS A 245 3.85 -12.06 -19.01
C CYS A 245 2.84 -11.27 -19.85
N ASP A 246 2.53 -11.75 -21.06
CA ASP A 246 1.44 -11.25 -21.91
C ASP A 246 0.33 -12.29 -22.05
N MET A 247 -0.83 -12.00 -21.44
CA MET A 247 -2.04 -12.85 -21.48
C MET A 247 -2.66 -12.97 -22.89
N ARG A 248 -2.23 -12.17 -23.86
CA ARG A 248 -2.63 -12.29 -25.28
C ARG A 248 -1.76 -13.27 -26.06
N ALA A 249 -0.52 -13.48 -25.63
CA ALA A 249 0.41 -14.39 -26.31
C ALA A 249 0.04 -15.85 -26.05
N ALA A 250 -0.28 -16.20 -24.80
CA ALA A 250 -0.72 -17.53 -24.40
C ALA A 250 -1.64 -17.50 -23.18
N ALA A 251 -2.63 -18.40 -23.16
CA ALA A 251 -3.61 -18.49 -22.06
C ALA A 251 -2.97 -18.87 -20.70
N PHE A 252 -1.87 -19.62 -20.72
CA PHE A 252 -1.13 -20.06 -19.53
C PHE A 252 0.16 -19.26 -19.28
N CYS A 253 0.36 -18.14 -19.98
CA CYS A 253 1.46 -17.19 -19.75
C CYS A 253 2.86 -17.83 -19.68
N ASP A 254 3.05 -18.94 -20.41
CA ASP A 254 4.27 -19.75 -20.49
C ASP A 254 5.37 -19.06 -21.31
N GLN A 255 4.98 -18.13 -22.18
CA GLN A 255 5.89 -17.20 -22.85
C GLN A 255 5.99 -15.89 -22.06
N HIS A 256 7.17 -15.60 -21.53
CA HIS A 256 7.46 -14.42 -20.72
C HIS A 256 8.81 -13.79 -21.06
N ALA A 257 8.93 -12.46 -20.98
CA ALA A 257 10.23 -11.81 -20.95
C ALA A 257 10.83 -11.95 -19.55
N MET A 258 12.08 -12.41 -19.45
CA MET A 258 12.73 -12.71 -18.17
C MET A 258 13.83 -11.68 -17.88
N PHE A 259 13.63 -10.93 -16.81
CA PHE A 259 14.55 -9.91 -16.30
C PHE A 259 15.42 -10.57 -15.23
N GLU A 260 16.71 -10.65 -15.50
CA GLU A 260 17.72 -11.26 -14.65
C GLU A 260 19.02 -10.46 -14.79
N GLU A 261 19.74 -10.24 -13.69
CA GLU A 261 21.05 -9.60 -13.72
C GLU A 261 22.12 -10.69 -13.62
N PRO A 262 23.00 -10.86 -14.63
CA PRO A 262 23.99 -11.95 -14.61
C PRO A 262 24.95 -11.84 -13.42
N GLU A 263 24.83 -12.73 -12.43
CA GLU A 263 25.82 -12.84 -11.35
C GLU A 263 27.16 -13.32 -11.91
N ASP A 264 28.24 -12.59 -11.58
CA ASP A 264 29.60 -13.06 -11.77
C ASP A 264 29.85 -14.28 -10.85
N PRO A 265 30.23 -15.46 -11.40
CA PRO A 265 30.48 -16.66 -10.60
C PRO A 265 31.53 -16.49 -9.49
N THR A 266 32.43 -15.51 -9.59
CA THR A 266 33.42 -15.21 -8.55
C THR A 266 32.84 -14.47 -7.34
N ASN A 267 31.67 -13.84 -7.50
CA ASN A 267 30.94 -13.16 -6.43
C ASN A 267 29.84 -14.03 -5.80
N ARG A 268 29.54 -15.21 -6.37
CA ARG A 268 28.50 -16.11 -5.85
C ARG A 268 28.94 -16.75 -4.54
N SER A 269 28.16 -16.53 -3.50
CA SER A 269 28.33 -17.07 -2.15
C SER A 269 27.10 -17.88 -1.74
N PHE A 270 27.18 -18.65 -0.64
CA PHE A 270 26.00 -19.30 -0.06
C PHE A 270 24.86 -18.30 0.21
N PHE A 271 25.18 -17.09 0.68
CA PHE A 271 24.18 -16.07 0.95
C PHE A 271 23.63 -15.40 -0.31
N SER A 272 24.30 -15.50 -1.48
CA SER A 272 23.86 -14.82 -2.71
C SER A 272 22.45 -15.23 -3.12
N GLU A 273 22.15 -16.53 -3.07
CA GLU A 273 20.83 -17.09 -3.42
C GLU A 273 19.74 -16.75 -2.38
N ILE A 274 20.13 -16.43 -1.14
CA ILE A 274 19.21 -15.98 -0.10
C ILE A 274 18.88 -14.49 -0.27
N ILE A 275 19.90 -13.66 -0.53
CA ILE A 275 19.76 -12.20 -0.63
C ILE A 275 19.27 -11.72 -2.00
N SER A 276 19.40 -12.52 -3.06
CA SER A 276 18.84 -12.21 -4.39
C SER A 276 17.32 -12.36 -4.47
N SER A 277 16.73 -13.15 -3.56
CA SER A 277 15.29 -13.32 -3.40
C SER A 277 14.56 -11.97 -3.38
N ILE A 278 13.71 -11.73 -4.39
CA ILE A 278 12.96 -10.48 -4.49
C ILE A 278 11.78 -10.54 -3.52
N SER A 279 11.63 -9.51 -2.71
CA SER A 279 10.60 -9.42 -1.66
C SER A 279 9.38 -8.57 -2.05
N ASP A 280 9.51 -7.70 -3.04
CA ASP A 280 8.43 -6.89 -3.64
C ASP A 280 8.82 -6.44 -5.06
N VAL A 281 7.83 -6.34 -5.95
CA VAL A 281 8.00 -5.86 -7.34
C VAL A 281 6.84 -4.93 -7.69
N ARG A 282 7.15 -3.74 -8.22
CA ARG A 282 6.15 -2.68 -8.47
C ARG A 282 6.34 -1.94 -9.79
N PHE A 283 5.28 -1.81 -10.57
CA PHE A 283 5.29 -0.95 -11.75
C PHE A 283 5.35 0.54 -11.35
N SER A 284 6.02 1.33 -12.18
CA SER A 284 5.94 2.80 -12.16
C SER A 284 4.55 3.27 -12.59
N ASN A 285 4.11 4.44 -12.13
CA ASN A 285 2.79 4.99 -12.43
C ASN A 285 2.59 5.22 -13.94
N ASN A 286 3.65 5.59 -14.65
CA ASN A 286 3.65 5.73 -16.11
C ASN A 286 3.74 4.40 -16.89
N GLY A 287 4.01 3.27 -16.22
CA GLY A 287 4.10 1.94 -16.83
C GLY A 287 5.36 1.64 -17.65
N ARG A 288 6.32 2.57 -17.80
CA ARG A 288 7.56 2.30 -18.56
C ARG A 288 8.59 1.50 -17.76
N TYR A 289 8.61 1.70 -16.44
CA TYR A 289 9.59 1.10 -15.53
C TYR A 289 8.92 0.18 -14.51
N MET A 290 9.71 -0.70 -13.91
CA MET A 290 9.38 -1.40 -12.66
C MET A 290 10.55 -1.32 -11.67
N ILE A 291 10.26 -1.42 -10.38
CA ILE A 291 11.25 -1.66 -9.31
C ILE A 291 11.12 -3.05 -8.76
N SER A 292 12.24 -3.61 -8.32
CA SER A 292 12.31 -4.83 -7.50
C SER A 292 13.15 -4.58 -6.27
N ARG A 293 12.69 -5.06 -5.10
CA ARG A 293 13.44 -5.02 -3.84
C ARG A 293 14.01 -6.41 -3.52
N ASP A 294 15.32 -6.59 -3.66
CA ASP A 294 16.05 -7.72 -3.07
C ASP A 294 16.40 -7.40 -1.60
N TYR A 295 17.12 -8.28 -0.89
CA TYR A 295 17.43 -8.01 0.51
C TYR A 295 18.26 -6.73 0.70
N LEU A 296 19.33 -6.52 -0.07
CA LEU A 296 20.28 -5.40 0.13
C LEU A 296 20.00 -4.16 -0.72
N SER A 297 19.30 -4.30 -1.85
CA SER A 297 19.19 -3.27 -2.91
C SER A 297 17.77 -3.08 -3.45
N VAL A 298 17.50 -1.91 -4.05
CA VAL A 298 16.38 -1.69 -4.97
C VAL A 298 16.92 -1.47 -6.37
N LYS A 299 16.39 -2.19 -7.34
CA LYS A 299 16.76 -2.13 -8.76
C LYS A 299 15.61 -1.56 -9.58
N VAL A 300 15.93 -0.70 -10.54
CA VAL A 300 14.98 -0.13 -11.52
C VAL A 300 15.23 -0.77 -12.88
N TRP A 301 14.20 -1.30 -13.50
CA TRP A 301 14.22 -1.91 -14.82
C TRP A 301 13.35 -1.08 -15.78
N ASP A 302 13.78 -0.91 -17.02
CA ASP A 302 12.93 -0.41 -18.11
C ASP A 302 12.32 -1.63 -18.81
N LEU A 303 11.01 -1.66 -19.04
CA LEU A 303 10.36 -2.86 -19.60
C LEU A 303 10.83 -3.22 -21.02
N ASN A 304 11.58 -2.33 -21.68
CA ASN A 304 12.22 -2.54 -22.98
C ASN A 304 13.68 -3.06 -22.86
N MET A 305 14.17 -3.33 -21.64
CA MET A 305 15.53 -3.80 -21.37
C MET A 305 15.54 -4.85 -20.25
N ASP A 306 15.50 -6.12 -20.65
CA ASP A 306 15.49 -7.32 -19.80
C ASP A 306 16.87 -7.66 -19.20
N SER A 307 17.93 -7.54 -20.01
CA SER A 307 19.29 -8.00 -19.72
C SER A 307 20.01 -7.44 -18.48
N LYS A 308 19.50 -6.37 -17.85
CA LYS A 308 20.03 -5.76 -16.61
C LYS A 308 19.15 -4.61 -16.10
N PRO A 309 19.25 -4.23 -14.81
CA PRO A 309 18.65 -2.99 -14.34
C PRO A 309 19.32 -1.75 -14.94
N VAL A 310 18.54 -0.69 -15.08
CA VAL A 310 18.97 0.65 -15.52
C VAL A 310 19.53 1.46 -14.35
N GLU A 311 19.05 1.22 -13.14
CA GLU A 311 19.49 1.89 -11.90
C GLU A 311 19.52 0.88 -10.75
N CYS A 312 20.51 0.97 -9.86
CA CYS A 312 20.62 0.12 -8.68
C CYS A 312 20.96 0.97 -7.45
N TYR A 313 20.26 0.73 -6.35
CA TYR A 313 20.25 1.56 -5.14
C TYR A 313 20.49 0.71 -3.89
N ASN A 314 21.69 0.81 -3.32
CA ASN A 314 22.07 0.05 -2.14
C ASN A 314 21.33 0.56 -0.88
N VAL A 315 20.43 -0.27 -0.33
CA VAL A 315 19.60 0.09 0.83
C VAL A 315 20.38 -0.03 2.14
N HIS A 316 21.05 -1.16 2.37
CA HIS A 316 21.79 -1.34 3.62
C HIS A 316 23.01 -2.26 3.47
N GLU A 317 23.85 -1.97 2.46
CA GLU A 317 25.14 -2.65 2.19
C GLU A 317 26.06 -2.78 3.43
N TYR A 318 25.90 -1.89 4.43
CA TYR A 318 26.57 -1.97 5.73
C TYR A 318 26.23 -3.24 6.53
N LEU A 319 25.19 -3.99 6.15
CA LEU A 319 24.81 -5.30 6.71
C LEU A 319 25.50 -6.49 6.02
N ARG A 320 26.20 -6.29 4.90
CA ARG A 320 26.81 -7.39 4.13
C ARG A 320 27.88 -8.17 4.93
N SER A 321 28.54 -7.51 5.89
CA SER A 321 29.45 -8.15 6.85
C SER A 321 28.76 -8.82 8.05
N LYS A 322 27.43 -8.79 8.11
CA LYS A 322 26.58 -9.36 9.18
C LYS A 322 25.65 -10.47 8.71
N LEU A 323 25.67 -10.86 7.42
CA LEU A 323 24.74 -11.84 6.84
C LEU A 323 24.67 -13.17 7.61
N CYS A 324 25.80 -13.68 8.13
CA CYS A 324 25.80 -14.88 9.00
C CYS A 324 24.95 -14.70 10.26
N SER A 325 25.11 -13.57 10.97
CA SER A 325 24.35 -13.25 12.17
C SER A 325 22.88 -12.91 11.87
N LEU A 326 22.60 -12.35 10.68
CA LEU A 326 21.22 -12.12 10.21
C LEU A 326 20.51 -13.41 9.80
N TYR A 327 21.25 -14.42 9.34
CA TYR A 327 20.76 -15.77 9.07
C TYR A 327 20.52 -16.54 10.38
N GLU A 328 21.44 -16.46 11.36
CA GLU A 328 21.29 -17.05 12.71
C GLU A 328 20.08 -16.52 13.51
N ASN A 329 19.50 -15.38 13.11
CA ASN A 329 18.36 -14.74 13.77
C ASN A 329 17.15 -14.55 12.83
N ASP A 330 17.09 -15.32 11.73
CA ASP A 330 16.05 -15.30 10.66
C ASP A 330 15.78 -13.95 9.97
N CYS A 331 16.43 -12.86 10.40
CA CYS A 331 16.27 -11.52 9.87
C CYS A 331 16.64 -11.42 8.38
N ILE A 332 17.51 -12.31 7.87
CA ILE A 332 17.84 -12.38 6.43
C ILE A 332 16.63 -12.70 5.53
N PHE A 333 15.55 -13.27 6.10
CA PHE A 333 14.31 -13.60 5.40
C PHE A 333 13.24 -12.49 5.48
N ASP A 334 13.58 -11.32 6.03
CA ASP A 334 12.66 -10.19 6.11
C ASP A 334 12.30 -9.63 4.72
N LYS A 335 11.02 -9.73 4.38
CA LYS A 335 10.46 -9.16 3.15
C LYS A 335 10.24 -7.65 3.33
N PHE A 336 10.93 -6.84 2.52
CA PHE A 336 10.79 -5.39 2.48
C PHE A 336 10.02 -4.96 1.22
N GLU A 337 9.05 -4.07 1.36
CA GLU A 337 8.34 -3.47 0.23
C GLU A 337 9.06 -2.21 -0.30
N CYS A 338 8.71 -1.82 -1.52
CA CYS A 338 9.25 -0.66 -2.21
C CYS A 338 8.14 0.07 -2.97
N CYS A 339 8.33 1.36 -3.22
CA CYS A 339 7.25 2.18 -3.78
C CYS A 339 7.75 3.45 -4.49
N TRP A 340 6.97 3.90 -5.46
CA TRP A 340 7.18 5.09 -6.28
C TRP A 340 6.49 6.33 -5.71
N ASN A 341 7.05 7.52 -5.94
CA ASN A 341 6.28 8.77 -5.81
C ASN A 341 5.40 9.00 -7.06
N GLY A 342 4.48 9.97 -6.99
CA GLY A 342 3.44 10.15 -8.02
C GLY A 342 3.94 10.66 -9.38
N THR A 343 5.25 10.88 -9.52
CA THR A 343 5.94 11.33 -10.73
C THR A 343 7.07 10.39 -11.15
N ASP A 344 7.16 9.19 -10.55
CA ASP A 344 8.18 8.15 -10.79
C ASP A 344 9.65 8.63 -10.70
N SER A 345 9.87 9.75 -10.00
CA SER A 345 11.15 10.46 -9.85
C SER A 345 11.84 10.17 -8.53
N SER A 346 11.14 9.56 -7.57
CA SER A 346 11.72 9.10 -6.30
C SER A 346 11.16 7.75 -5.91
N ILE A 347 12.02 6.92 -5.32
CA ILE A 347 11.70 5.59 -4.81
C ILE A 347 11.89 5.59 -3.30
N MET A 348 11.06 4.86 -2.57
CA MET A 348 11.19 4.68 -1.13
C MET A 348 11.11 3.19 -0.74
N THR A 349 11.86 2.81 0.31
CA THR A 349 11.84 1.44 0.86
C THR A 349 12.33 1.42 2.33
N GLY A 350 12.19 0.26 2.98
CA GLY A 350 12.42 0.05 4.40
C GLY A 350 13.78 -0.54 4.78
N SER A 351 14.08 -0.49 6.07
CA SER A 351 15.28 -1.07 6.70
C SER A 351 15.03 -1.29 8.21
N TYR A 352 16.08 -1.69 8.93
CA TYR A 352 16.10 -1.91 10.38
C TYR A 352 16.29 -0.61 11.18
N ASN A 353 16.20 -0.71 12.52
CA ASN A 353 16.43 0.39 13.46
C ASN A 353 15.63 1.66 13.14
N ASN A 354 14.34 1.52 12.81
CA ASN A 354 13.46 2.63 12.40
C ASN A 354 13.90 3.39 11.14
N PHE A 355 14.82 2.83 10.33
CA PHE A 355 15.32 3.50 9.14
C PHE A 355 14.48 3.19 7.90
N PHE A 356 14.21 4.24 7.15
CA PHE A 356 13.73 4.19 5.78
C PHE A 356 14.69 4.94 4.87
N ARG A 357 14.65 4.63 3.58
CA ARG A 357 15.44 5.35 2.58
C ARG A 357 14.57 5.89 1.47
N VAL A 358 14.91 7.09 1.03
CA VAL A 358 14.36 7.76 -0.14
C VAL A 358 15.50 7.95 -1.12
N PHE A 359 15.29 7.54 -2.37
CA PHE A 359 16.23 7.67 -3.47
C PHE A 359 15.64 8.60 -4.52
N ASP A 360 16.30 9.73 -4.79
CA ASP A 360 15.96 10.64 -5.88
C ASP A 360 16.64 10.15 -7.17
N ARG A 361 15.82 9.80 -8.16
CA ARG A 361 16.30 9.29 -9.45
C ARG A 361 16.84 10.38 -10.38
N THR A 362 16.40 11.62 -10.20
CA THR A 362 16.79 12.76 -11.04
C THR A 362 18.06 13.42 -10.49
N ALA A 363 18.11 13.67 -9.18
CA ALA A 363 19.29 14.24 -8.53
C ALA A 363 20.39 13.20 -8.23
N LYS A 364 20.09 11.90 -8.37
CA LYS A 364 20.93 10.76 -7.93
C LYS A 364 21.48 10.94 -6.52
N ARG A 365 20.59 11.40 -5.61
CA ARG A 365 20.83 11.52 -4.16
C ARG A 365 20.01 10.48 -3.42
N ASP A 366 20.46 10.14 -2.22
CA ASP A 366 19.72 9.31 -1.29
C ASP A 366 19.75 9.92 0.12
N VAL A 367 18.76 9.58 0.94
CA VAL A 367 18.74 9.93 2.36
C VAL A 367 18.23 8.76 3.19
N THR A 368 18.91 8.47 4.30
CA THR A 368 18.41 7.58 5.35
C THR A 368 17.78 8.43 6.45
N LEU A 369 16.55 8.12 6.83
CA LEU A 369 15.79 8.87 7.83
C LEU A 369 15.25 7.92 8.89
N GLU A 370 15.12 8.41 10.13
CA GLU A 370 14.64 7.64 11.28
C GLU A 370 13.26 8.11 11.69
N ALA A 371 12.30 7.19 11.79
CA ALA A 371 10.97 7.49 12.30
C ALA A 371 10.87 7.10 13.78
N SER A 372 11.06 8.07 14.69
CA SER A 372 11.33 7.79 16.12
C SER A 372 10.51 8.62 17.10
N ARG A 373 10.26 8.04 18.29
CA ARG A 373 9.48 8.62 19.41
C ARG A 373 10.10 9.90 19.96
N GLU A 374 11.41 10.08 19.84
CA GLU A 374 12.10 11.30 20.28
C GLU A 374 11.71 12.53 19.44
N ILE A 375 11.19 12.32 18.22
CA ILE A 375 10.86 13.37 17.26
C ILE A 375 9.38 13.81 17.40
N ALA A 376 8.65 13.36 18.44
CA ALA A 376 7.19 13.40 18.62
C ALA A 376 6.45 14.76 18.61
N LYS A 377 7.05 15.84 18.14
CA LYS A 377 6.44 17.17 18.01
C LYS A 377 6.04 17.45 16.55
N PRO A 378 4.74 17.73 16.26
CA PRO A 378 4.27 18.20 14.95
C PRO A 378 5.17 19.26 14.32
N ARG A 379 5.47 19.08 13.03
CA ARG A 379 6.32 19.92 12.17
C ARG A 379 7.83 19.88 12.46
N THR A 380 8.30 18.98 13.33
CA THR A 380 9.76 18.78 13.54
C THR A 380 10.42 18.16 12.32
N VAL A 381 11.48 18.77 11.80
CA VAL A 381 12.22 18.27 10.62
C VAL A 381 12.96 16.98 10.97
N LEU A 382 12.84 15.95 10.13
CA LEU A 382 13.61 14.72 10.29
C LEU A 382 15.08 14.97 9.95
N LYS A 383 15.99 14.46 10.77
CA LYS A 383 17.42 14.49 10.49
C LYS A 383 17.85 13.27 9.69
N ALA A 384 18.69 13.48 8.68
CA ALA A 384 19.42 12.40 8.04
C ALA A 384 20.24 11.60 9.07
N ARG A 385 20.24 10.28 8.94
CA ARG A 385 21.10 9.37 9.70
C ARG A 385 22.18 8.80 8.78
N LYS A 386 23.31 8.43 9.36
CA LYS A 386 24.35 7.67 8.68
C LYS A 386 24.79 6.49 9.53
N VAL A 387 24.77 5.31 8.94
CA VAL A 387 25.29 4.08 9.55
C VAL A 387 26.74 3.88 9.12
N CYS A 388 27.61 3.53 10.05
CA CYS A 388 29.04 3.39 9.86
C CYS A 388 29.53 2.01 10.34
N THR A 389 30.42 1.39 9.56
CA THR A 389 31.01 0.06 9.77
C THR A 389 32.32 0.07 10.58
N GLY A 390 32.68 1.20 11.22
CA GLY A 390 33.99 1.37 11.85
C GLY A 390 33.98 2.26 13.10
N GLY A 391 34.93 2.03 14.01
CA GLY A 391 34.89 2.52 15.39
C GLY A 391 35.10 4.03 15.64
N LYS A 392 35.46 4.84 14.64
CA LYS A 392 35.61 6.30 14.81
C LYS A 392 34.25 7.02 14.72
N ARG A 393 33.45 6.88 15.78
CA ARG A 393 32.13 7.52 15.91
C ARG A 393 32.22 9.06 15.87
N LYS A 394 31.55 9.71 14.90
CA LYS A 394 31.06 11.08 15.10
C LYS A 394 29.75 11.08 15.88
N LYS A 395 29.38 12.22 16.47
CA LYS A 395 28.22 12.37 17.37
C LYS A 395 26.85 12.07 16.72
N GLU A 396 26.76 12.03 15.40
CA GLU A 396 25.51 11.76 14.64
C GLU A 396 25.60 10.50 13.76
N GLU A 397 26.65 9.68 13.90
CA GLU A 397 26.86 8.42 13.16
C GLU A 397 26.54 7.20 14.04
N ILE A 398 25.85 6.20 13.49
CA ILE A 398 25.35 5.02 14.21
C ILE A 398 26.17 3.78 13.80
N SER A 399 26.60 2.95 14.77
CA SER A 399 27.34 1.70 14.50
C SER A 399 26.40 0.64 13.95
N VAL A 400 26.87 -0.18 13.00
CA VAL A 400 26.12 -1.38 12.55
C VAL A 400 25.81 -2.32 13.74
N ASP A 401 26.73 -2.44 14.68
CA ASP A 401 26.59 -3.26 15.90
C ASP A 401 25.63 -2.66 16.95
N CYS A 402 24.98 -1.54 16.64
CA CYS A 402 24.00 -0.87 17.51
C CYS A 402 22.61 -0.76 16.84
N LEU A 403 22.37 -1.52 15.77
CA LEU A 403 21.07 -1.57 15.10
C LEU A 403 20.12 -2.55 15.80
N ASP A 404 18.90 -2.11 16.11
CA ASP A 404 17.85 -3.00 16.61
C ASP A 404 17.11 -3.67 15.42
N PHE A 405 17.41 -4.94 15.18
CA PHE A 405 16.79 -5.73 14.10
C PHE A 405 15.30 -6.04 14.33
N ASN A 406 14.83 -5.99 15.59
CA ASN A 406 13.39 -6.09 15.90
C ASN A 406 12.61 -4.84 15.44
N ARG A 407 13.31 -3.75 15.09
CA ARG A 407 12.72 -2.48 14.65
C ARG A 407 12.78 -2.29 13.13
N LYS A 408 12.26 -3.27 12.40
CA LYS A 408 12.11 -3.21 10.94
C LYS A 408 10.93 -2.34 10.49
N ILE A 409 11.15 -1.62 9.41
CA ILE A 409 10.15 -0.94 8.58
C ILE A 409 9.94 -1.79 7.31
N PRO A 410 8.75 -2.31 7.00
CA PRO A 410 8.48 -2.95 5.71
C PRO A 410 8.32 -1.96 4.55
N ALA A 411 7.86 -0.72 4.79
CA ALA A 411 7.69 0.35 3.79
C ALA A 411 6.72 0.09 2.62
N HIS A 412 5.43 0.20 2.91
CA HIS A 412 4.39 0.31 1.90
C HIS A 412 4.31 1.73 1.32
N GLY A 413 3.80 1.83 0.10
CA GLY A 413 3.43 3.10 -0.50
C GLY A 413 2.75 2.91 -1.83
N VAL A 414 1.73 3.70 -2.07
CA VAL A 414 1.14 3.92 -3.39
C VAL A 414 0.95 5.42 -3.52
N ALA A 415 1.58 6.03 -4.51
CA ALA A 415 1.31 7.40 -4.86
C ALA A 415 0.17 7.46 -5.87
N SER A 416 -0.75 8.42 -5.71
CA SER A 416 -1.86 8.59 -6.64
C SER A 416 -1.43 9.39 -7.88
N ALA A 417 -1.44 8.74 -9.04
CA ALA A 417 -1.47 9.42 -10.34
C ALA A 417 -2.91 9.88 -10.63
N GLY A 418 -3.24 11.11 -10.23
CA GLY A 418 -4.61 11.63 -10.20
C GLY A 418 -4.82 12.92 -11.01
N GLU A 419 -4.69 12.85 -12.34
CA GLU A 419 -5.23 13.90 -13.22
C GLU A 419 -6.76 13.80 -13.29
N CYS A 420 -7.48 14.64 -12.53
CA CYS A 420 -8.93 14.74 -12.64
C CYS A 420 -9.35 15.42 -13.96
N GLY A 421 -9.52 14.62 -15.01
CA GLY A 421 -10.36 14.98 -16.16
C GLY A 421 -11.75 15.41 -15.67
N GLY A 422 -12.15 16.64 -15.98
CA GLY A 422 -13.18 17.33 -15.21
C GLY A 422 -14.61 16.81 -15.40
N CYS A 423 -15.32 16.60 -14.29
CA CYS A 423 -16.78 16.53 -14.26
C CYS A 423 -17.36 17.66 -13.38
N GLY A 424 -17.82 18.73 -14.02
CA GLY A 424 -18.42 19.87 -13.31
C GLY A 424 -19.83 19.53 -12.82
N SER A 425 -20.06 19.57 -11.51
CA SER A 425 -21.41 19.65 -10.94
C SER A 425 -21.42 20.53 -9.69
N HIS A 426 -22.33 21.50 -9.65
CA HIS A 426 -22.51 22.33 -8.47
C HIS A 426 -23.17 21.53 -7.35
N GLN A 427 -22.58 21.53 -6.16
CA GLN A 427 -23.28 21.21 -4.91
C GLN A 427 -23.13 22.40 -3.94
N GLN A 428 -24.24 22.80 -3.34
CA GLN A 428 -24.27 23.89 -2.36
C GLN A 428 -23.70 23.41 -1.02
N PHE A 429 -22.81 24.20 -0.43
CA PHE A 429 -22.28 23.94 0.90
C PHE A 429 -23.36 24.15 1.97
N VAL A 430 -23.94 23.06 2.48
CA VAL A 430 -24.73 23.09 3.73
C VAL A 430 -23.77 22.93 4.91
N HIS A 431 -23.71 23.94 5.77
CA HIS A 431 -22.80 23.98 6.91
C HIS A 431 -23.39 23.17 8.08
N ILE A 432 -22.84 21.97 8.36
CA ILE A 432 -23.35 21.04 9.39
C ILE A 432 -22.37 20.96 10.56
N PRO A 433 -22.79 21.29 11.81
CA PRO A 433 -21.93 21.20 12.99
C PRO A 433 -21.78 19.73 13.44
N ARG A 434 -20.66 19.08 13.07
CA ARG A 434 -20.36 17.71 13.51
C ARG A 434 -19.82 17.67 14.94
N LYS A 435 -20.70 17.32 15.90
CA LYS A 435 -20.32 16.40 16.99
C LYS A 435 -20.84 15.02 16.58
N VAL A 436 -19.93 14.08 16.30
CA VAL A 436 -20.28 12.70 15.96
C VAL A 436 -20.11 11.84 17.22
N LEU A 437 -21.16 11.14 17.62
CA LEU A 437 -21.22 10.26 18.78
C LEU A 437 -20.71 8.86 18.41
N ALA A 438 -19.47 8.80 17.93
CA ALA A 438 -18.82 7.55 17.57
C ALA A 438 -18.74 6.61 18.79
N THR A 439 -19.30 5.40 18.65
CA THR A 439 -19.10 4.26 19.56
C THR A 439 -17.66 3.75 19.43
N ALA A 440 -16.72 4.53 19.97
CA ALA A 440 -15.29 4.38 19.76
C ALA A 440 -14.70 3.16 20.51
N TRP A 441 -14.87 1.97 19.94
CA TRP A 441 -13.91 0.90 20.16
C TRP A 441 -12.62 1.22 19.39
N ALA A 442 -11.68 1.82 20.12
CA ALA A 442 -10.39 2.23 19.57
C ALA A 442 -9.58 1.02 19.10
N ALA A 443 -8.89 1.15 17.96
CA ALA A 443 -7.74 0.32 17.65
C ALA A 443 -6.66 0.59 18.71
N ARG A 444 -6.52 -0.32 19.67
CA ARG A 444 -5.56 -0.21 20.76
C ARG A 444 -4.19 -0.75 20.30
N ASN A 445 -3.15 -0.35 21.04
CA ASN A 445 -1.81 -0.91 21.10
C ASN A 445 -0.84 -0.84 19.89
N VAL A 446 -1.20 -0.44 18.66
CA VAL A 446 -0.20 -0.26 17.56
C VAL A 446 -0.22 1.10 16.88
N LYS A 447 0.93 1.40 16.27
CA LYS A 447 1.63 2.69 16.30
C LYS A 447 2.05 3.12 14.89
N MET A 448 1.21 3.96 14.28
CA MET A 448 1.28 4.50 12.92
C MET A 448 1.42 6.04 12.96
N TYR A 449 2.62 6.60 12.71
CA TYR A 449 2.75 8.01 12.24
C TYR A 449 2.30 8.06 10.75
N ILE A 450 2.64 9.06 9.89
CA ILE A 450 2.20 9.13 8.44
C ILE A 450 3.12 8.98 7.10
N VAL A 451 4.26 9.48 6.45
CA VAL A 451 5.44 10.47 6.37
C VAL A 451 5.31 11.71 5.42
N SER A 452 6.00 12.85 5.66
CA SER A 452 5.69 14.20 5.09
C SER A 452 6.80 14.95 4.34
N SER A 453 6.45 15.64 3.23
CA SER A 453 7.30 16.57 2.44
C SER A 453 6.55 17.88 2.08
N PRO A 454 7.24 19.03 1.86
CA PRO A 454 6.67 20.28 1.36
C PRO A 454 6.52 20.38 -0.18
N GLU A 455 6.60 19.30 -0.96
CA GLU A 455 6.50 19.38 -2.43
C GLU A 455 5.19 18.77 -2.98
N PRO A 456 4.59 19.36 -4.05
CA PRO A 456 3.30 18.91 -4.59
C PRO A 456 3.32 17.55 -5.29
N SER A 457 4.49 17.11 -5.77
CA SER A 457 4.67 15.84 -6.50
C SER A 457 4.58 14.60 -5.60
N PHE A 458 4.54 14.80 -4.28
CA PHE A 458 4.67 13.75 -3.28
C PHE A 458 3.34 13.47 -2.62
N PHE A 459 2.59 12.55 -3.22
CA PHE A 459 1.72 11.68 -2.45
C PHE A 459 2.55 10.75 -1.55
N PHE A 460 1.89 10.13 -0.59
CA PHE A 460 2.52 9.82 0.68
C PHE A 460 2.86 8.34 0.86
N PHE A 461 3.50 8.01 1.98
CA PHE A 461 4.23 6.77 2.14
C PHE A 461 4.12 6.20 3.55
N PHE A 462 4.05 4.87 3.69
CA PHE A 462 3.64 4.22 4.93
C PHE A 462 4.53 3.07 5.44
N PHE A 463 5.19 3.30 6.57
CA PHE A 463 6.00 2.32 7.29
C PHE A 463 5.15 1.51 8.27
N VAL A 464 4.79 0.28 7.93
CA VAL A 464 4.37 -0.68 8.97
C VAL A 464 5.41 -0.76 10.08
N PHE A 465 4.93 -0.86 11.31
CA PHE A 465 5.82 -0.85 12.44
C PHE A 465 5.11 -1.21 13.76
N ARG A 466 5.85 -1.86 14.65
CA ARG A 466 5.70 -1.69 16.10
C ARG A 466 5.91 -0.25 16.63
N LYS A 467 6.39 0.74 15.81
CA LYS A 467 6.59 2.19 16.12
C LYS A 467 6.89 3.14 14.90
N PHE A 468 5.93 3.42 13.99
CA PHE A 468 5.73 4.66 13.17
C PHE A 468 6.80 5.18 12.08
N ILE A 469 6.76 6.04 10.97
CA ILE A 469 5.99 6.92 9.96
C ILE A 469 6.17 8.52 9.79
N LEU A 470 5.24 9.41 9.22
CA LEU A 470 4.87 10.92 9.50
C LEU A 470 3.88 12.04 8.75
N VAL A 471 3.33 12.08 7.48
CA VAL A 471 2.55 13.11 6.57
C VAL A 471 2.02 14.52 7.01
N TRP A 472 1.99 15.69 6.29
CA TRP A 472 1.79 16.17 4.85
C TRP A 472 2.76 17.37 4.43
N PRO A 473 2.64 18.26 3.38
CA PRO A 473 2.08 18.32 1.96
C PRO A 473 2.68 19.41 0.94
N LEU A 474 2.14 19.55 -0.30
CA LEU A 474 1.75 20.86 -0.96
C LEU A 474 0.77 20.59 -2.18
N CYS A 475 0.39 21.42 -3.18
CA CYS A 475 0.42 22.87 -3.53
C CYS A 475 -0.90 23.27 -4.28
N SER A 476 -1.09 24.53 -4.73
CA SER A 476 -2.26 24.99 -5.53
C SER A 476 -1.85 26.07 -6.60
N PRO A 477 -2.73 26.69 -7.41
CA PRO A 477 -2.47 26.95 -8.84
C PRO A 477 -1.58 28.15 -9.19
N VAL A 478 -1.02 28.11 -10.41
CA VAL A 478 -0.34 29.24 -11.07
C VAL A 478 -1.37 30.24 -11.60
N SER A 479 -1.11 31.54 -11.39
CA SER A 479 -1.91 32.64 -11.91
C SER A 479 -1.67 32.89 -13.40
N ILE A 480 -2.71 32.83 -14.23
CA ILE A 480 -2.70 33.43 -15.57
C ILE A 480 -2.88 34.95 -15.39
N GLN A 481 -1.97 35.76 -15.93
CA GLN A 481 -2.12 37.22 -15.93
C GLN A 481 -3.18 37.65 -16.95
N HIS A 482 -3.98 38.67 -16.61
CA HIS A 482 -4.90 39.30 -17.54
C HIS A 482 -4.19 40.39 -18.37
N GLY A 483 -4.51 40.42 -19.66
CA GLY A 483 -4.19 41.52 -20.58
C GLY A 483 -3.71 41.01 -21.95
N CYS A 484 -4.23 41.48 -23.08
CA CYS A 484 -5.44 42.28 -23.30
C CYS A 484 -5.82 42.20 -24.80
N LEU A 485 -7.05 42.63 -25.17
CA LEU A 485 -7.52 42.82 -26.56
C LEU A 485 -7.66 41.50 -27.39
N GLU A 486 -8.51 41.36 -28.41
CA GLU A 486 -9.67 42.15 -28.87
C GLU A 486 -10.54 41.31 -29.82
N SER A 487 -11.88 41.36 -29.70
CA SER A 487 -12.86 40.93 -30.75
C SER A 487 -12.79 39.44 -31.19
N TRP A 488 -13.79 38.77 -31.78
CA TRP A 488 -14.75 39.15 -32.82
C TRP A 488 -16.18 38.65 -32.54
N PHE A 489 -17.14 39.24 -33.26
CA PHE A 489 -18.58 38.94 -33.14
C PHE A 489 -19.06 37.88 -34.15
N CYS A 490 -20.28 37.38 -33.95
CA CYS A 490 -20.92 36.32 -34.72
C CYS A 490 -21.03 36.59 -36.25
N ARG A 491 -20.88 35.54 -37.09
CA ARG A 491 -21.93 35.08 -38.04
C ARG A 491 -21.55 33.86 -38.91
N ALA A 492 -22.59 33.07 -39.20
CA ALA A 492 -22.72 32.07 -40.27
C ALA A 492 -21.77 30.84 -40.22
N TYR A 493 -22.21 29.65 -40.67
CA TYR A 493 -23.53 29.25 -41.20
C TYR A 493 -24.31 28.37 -40.23
#